data_AF-A0A9E1HL07-F1
#
_entry.id   AF-A0A9E1HL07-F1
#
_cell.length_a   1.000
_cell.length_b   1.000
_cell.length_c   1.000
_cell.angle_alpha   90.00
_cell.angle_beta   90.00
_cell.angle_gamma   90.00
#
_symmetry.space_group_name_H-M   'P 1'
#
loop_
_entity.id
_entity.type
_entity.pdbx_description
1 polymer ?
#
loop_
_entity_poly.entity_id
_entity_poly.type
_entity_poly.pdbx_seq_one_letter_code
_entity_poly.pdbx_strand_id
1 'polypeptide(L)'
;IFLNLQIYNTENYKSPINDYEQFLNSDCQLVLFITDNVDVEIYSKNEEWLRLIENNVVNFGFKKSELIIDKTSVRKKFSAYF
;
A
#
# COMPACT_ATOMS: atom_id res chain seq x y z
N ILE A 1 -4.55 4.45 15.28
CA ILE A 1 -5.64 4.14 14.33
C ILE A 1 -5.08 3.11 13.39
N PHE A 2 -5.79 2.01 13.16
CA PHE A 2 -5.39 0.97 12.21
C PHE A 2 -6.36 0.99 11.04
N LEU A 3 -5.83 1.10 9.82
CA LEU A 3 -6.66 1.13 8.62
C LEU A 3 -5.97 0.39 7.47
N ASN A 4 -6.72 -0.47 6.78
CA ASN A 4 -6.33 -1.13 5.55
C ASN A 4 -7.39 -0.83 4.50
N LEU A 5 -7.12 0.14 3.62
CA LEU A 5 -8.00 0.49 2.51
C LEU A 5 -7.51 -0.19 1.23
N GLN A 6 -8.44 -0.79 0.50
CA GLN A 6 -8.15 -1.60 -0.69
C GLN A 6 -8.97 -1.09 -1.86
N ILE A 7 -8.31 -0.81 -2.98
CA ILE A 7 -8.92 -0.27 -4.20
C ILE A 7 -8.99 -1.36 -5.25
N TYR A 8 -10.17 -1.57 -5.82
CA TYR A 8 -10.46 -2.59 -6.82
C TYR A 8 -11.13 -1.98 -8.05
N ASN A 9 -10.88 -2.57 -9.22
CA ASN A 9 -11.52 -2.16 -10.48
C ASN A 9 -12.90 -2.79 -10.71
N THR A 10 -13.34 -3.70 -9.83
CA THR A 10 -14.58 -4.46 -10.00
C THR A 10 -15.33 -4.57 -8.68
N GLU A 11 -16.66 -4.63 -8.73
CA GLU A 11 -17.53 -4.79 -7.56
C GLU A 11 -17.66 -6.24 -7.06
N ASN A 12 -17.05 -7.22 -7.74
CA ASN A 12 -17.13 -8.63 -7.35
C ASN A 12 -16.58 -8.86 -5.94
N TYR A 13 -17.16 -9.83 -5.21
CA TYR A 13 -16.68 -10.26 -3.90
C TYR A 13 -15.16 -10.51 -3.93
N LYS A 14 -14.44 -9.86 -3.01
CA LYS A 14 -12.99 -9.96 -2.90
C LYS A 14 -12.64 -10.70 -1.62
N SER A 15 -11.80 -11.72 -1.75
CA SER A 15 -11.14 -12.33 -0.61
C SER A 15 -10.34 -11.27 0.13
N PRO A 16 -10.39 -11.22 1.48
CA PRO A 16 -9.64 -10.24 2.24
C PRO A 16 -8.14 -10.39 1.98
N ILE A 17 -7.48 -9.26 1.72
CA ILE A 17 -6.03 -9.19 1.53
C ILE A 17 -5.38 -8.82 2.85
N ASN A 18 -4.61 -9.75 3.39
CA ASN A 18 -3.94 -9.64 4.69
C ASN A 18 -2.42 -9.55 4.58
N ASP A 19 -1.88 -9.78 3.40
CA ASP A 19 -0.45 -9.73 3.13
C ASP A 19 -0.14 -9.35 1.68
N TYR A 20 1.14 -9.13 1.41
CA TYR A 20 1.61 -8.72 0.11
C TYR A 20 1.47 -9.81 -0.98
N GLU A 21 1.59 -11.09 -0.62
CA GLU A 21 1.43 -12.16 -1.61
C GLU A 21 -0.04 -12.25 -2.06
N GLN A 22 -0.98 -12.14 -1.13
CA GLN A 22 -2.40 -12.03 -1.41
C GLN A 22 -2.69 -10.78 -2.24
N PHE A 23 -2.05 -9.65 -1.95
CA PHE A 23 -2.16 -8.44 -2.77
C PHE A 23 -1.73 -8.70 -4.21
N LEU A 24 -0.52 -9.25 -4.42
CA LEU A 24 0.02 -9.55 -5.74
C LEU A 24 -0.89 -10.47 -6.57
N ASN A 25 -1.51 -11.47 -5.92
CA ASN A 25 -2.37 -12.45 -6.58
C ASN A 25 -3.85 -12.05 -6.67
N SER A 26 -4.24 -10.90 -6.11
CA SER A 26 -5.63 -10.41 -6.15
C SER A 26 -5.90 -9.44 -7.32
N ASP A 27 -7.15 -9.04 -7.51
CA ASP A 27 -7.50 -7.93 -8.41
C ASP A 27 -7.33 -6.55 -7.76
N CYS A 28 -6.81 -6.47 -6.53
CA CYS A 28 -6.56 -5.20 -5.86
C CYS A 28 -5.48 -4.43 -6.61
N GLN A 29 -5.75 -3.15 -6.85
CA GLN A 29 -4.87 -2.26 -7.58
C GLN A 29 -3.96 -1.47 -6.64
N LEU A 30 -4.52 -1.07 -5.49
CA LEU A 30 -3.82 -0.26 -4.50
C LEU A 30 -4.25 -0.64 -3.08
N VAL A 31 -3.29 -0.72 -2.18
CA VAL A 31 -3.52 -0.83 -0.73
C VAL A 31 -2.93 0.40 -0.06
N LEU A 32 -3.73 1.08 0.77
CA LEU A 32 -3.29 2.11 1.69
C LEU A 32 -3.36 1.51 3.10
N PHE A 33 -2.21 1.35 3.72
CA PHE A 33 -2.05 0.71 5.01
C PHE A 33 -1.53 1.71 6.04
N ILE A 34 -2.30 1.92 7.10
CA ILE A 34 -2.00 2.86 8.17
C ILE A 34 -1.92 2.07 9.48
N THR A 35 -0.73 2.01 10.06
CA THR A 35 -0.51 1.33 11.35
C THR A 35 -0.77 2.24 12.54
N ASP A 36 -0.38 3.51 12.43
CA ASP A 36 -0.63 4.55 13.42
C ASP A 36 -0.71 5.94 12.76
N ASN A 37 -0.61 7.02 13.54
CA ASN A 37 -0.66 8.39 13.02
C ASN A 37 0.65 8.88 12.39
N VAL A 38 1.68 8.02 12.33
CA VAL A 38 3.02 8.37 11.87
C VAL A 38 3.39 7.58 10.62
N ASP A 39 3.05 6.29 10.59
CA ASP A 39 3.47 5.37 9.54
C ASP A 39 2.33 5.00 8.59
N VAL A 40 2.57 5.27 7.31
CA VAL A 40 1.67 4.98 6.19
C VAL A 40 2.46 4.24 5.12
N GLU A 41 1.98 3.07 4.73
CA GLU A 41 2.52 2.25 3.65
C GLU A 41 1.52 2.21 2.49
N ILE A 42 2.01 2.41 1.27
CA ILE A 42 1.18 2.38 0.05
C ILE A 42 1.76 1.33 -0.89
N TYR A 43 0.91 0.38 -1.29
CA TYR A 43 1.26 -0.66 -2.25
C TYR A 43 0.42 -0.49 -3.51
N SER A 44 1.05 -0.56 -4.68
CA SER A 44 0.35 -0.49 -5.95
C SER A 44 1.02 -1.40 -6.96
N LYS A 45 0.23 -1.98 -7.86
CA LYS A 45 0.73 -2.74 -9.03
C LYS A 45 1.12 -1.82 -10.18
N ASN A 46 0.69 -0.56 -10.13
CA ASN A 46 1.02 0.47 -11.10
C ASN A 46 2.14 1.37 -10.54
N GLU A 47 3.32 1.31 -11.16
CA GLU A 47 4.49 2.09 -10.77
C GLU A 47 4.30 3.60 -11.02
N GLU A 48 3.60 3.99 -12.09
CA GLU A 48 3.31 5.39 -12.38
C GLU A 48 2.48 6.04 -11.26
N TRP A 49 1.53 5.27 -10.69
CA TRP A 49 0.75 5.73 -9.54
C TRP A 49 1.63 5.94 -8.31
N LEU A 50 2.57 5.03 -8.05
CA LEU A 50 3.51 5.19 -6.92
C LEU A 50 4.38 6.44 -7.08
N ARG A 51 4.92 6.67 -8.28
CA ARG A 51 5.71 7.88 -8.58
C ARG A 51 4.90 9.16 -8.44
N LEU A 52 3.64 9.16 -8.88
CA LEU A 52 2.74 10.30 -8.73
C LEU A 52 2.40 10.57 -7.26
N ILE A 53 2.15 9.52 -6.47
CA ILE A 53 1.92 9.62 -5.02
C ILE A 53 3.17 10.15 -4.32
N GLU A 54 4.35 9.61 -4.61
CA GLU A 54 5.62 10.08 -4.04
C GLU A 54 5.84 11.56 -4.33
N ASN A 55 5.65 11.99 -5.58
CA ASN A 55 5.78 13.40 -5.95
C ASN A 55 4.80 14.29 -5.16
N ASN A 56 3.55 13.85 -4.99
CA ASN A 56 2.57 14.58 -4.17
C ASN A 56 3.03 14.66 -2.71
N VAL A 57 3.49 13.55 -2.13
CA VAL A 57 3.97 13.49 -0.74
C VAL A 57 5.13 14.47 -0.53
N VAL A 58 6.09 14.54 -1.46
CA VAL A 58 7.17 15.53 -1.43
C VAL A 58 6.63 16.96 -1.52
N ASN A 59 5.72 17.23 -2.47
CA ASN A 59 5.15 18.56 -2.69
C ASN A 59 4.31 19.07 -1.51
N PHE A 60 3.68 18.17 -0.75
CA PHE A 60 2.93 18.51 0.47
C PHE A 60 3.83 18.62 1.72
N GLY A 61 5.14 18.43 1.59
CA GLY A 61 6.12 18.68 2.67
C GLY A 61 6.26 17.54 3.68
N PHE A 62 5.88 16.31 3.33
CA PHE A 62 6.13 15.14 4.16
C PHE A 62 7.63 14.85 4.20
N LYS A 63 8.19 14.72 5.42
CA LYS A 63 9.66 14.76 5.63
C LYS A 63 10.37 13.42 5.45
N LYS A 64 9.65 12.31 5.39
CA LYS A 64 10.21 10.95 5.32
C LYS A 64 9.32 10.08 4.43
N SER A 65 9.59 10.09 3.14
CA SER A 65 8.97 9.21 2.17
C SER A 65 10.04 8.44 1.41
N GLU A 66 9.78 7.17 1.15
CA GLU A 66 10.67 6.29 0.39
C GLU A 66 9.83 5.51 -0.62
N LEU A 67 10.24 5.53 -1.89
CA LEU A 67 9.68 4.67 -2.92
C LEU A 67 10.52 3.39 -3.02
N ILE A 68 9.88 2.26 -2.71
CA ILE A 68 10.49 0.93 -2.82
C ILE A 68 9.93 0.23 -4.06
N ILE A 69 10.79 -0.03 -5.05
CA ILE A 69 10.44 -0.79 -6.28
C ILE A 69 10.95 -2.24 -6.19
N ASP A 70 11.87 -2.52 -5.26
CA ASP A 70 12.45 -3.85 -5.10
C ASP A 70 11.48 -4.83 -4.41
N LYS A 71 11.33 -6.03 -4.97
CA LYS A 71 10.47 -7.10 -4.46
C LYS A 71 11.03 -7.77 -3.20
N THR A 72 12.29 -7.50 -2.84
CA THR A 72 12.98 -8.22 -1.75
C THR A 72 12.69 -7.67 -0.36
N SER A 73 12.21 -6.44 -0.21
CA SER A 73 12.02 -5.76 1.08
C SER A 73 10.56 -5.71 1.56
N VAL A 74 9.70 -6.59 1.04
CA VAL A 74 8.27 -6.46 1.30
C VAL A 74 7.85 -7.12 2.61
N ARG A 75 7.12 -6.37 3.45
CA ARG A 75 6.48 -6.90 4.67
C ARG A 75 5.60 -8.09 4.32
N LYS A 76 5.72 -9.16 5.11
CA LYS A 76 4.96 -10.40 4.93
C LYS A 76 3.50 -10.32 5.40
N LYS A 77 3.07 -9.30 6.16
CA LYS A 77 1.69 -9.14 6.64
C LYS A 77 1.30 -7.67 6.79
N PHE A 78 0.06 -7.35 6.44
CA PHE A 78 -0.62 -6.09 6.74
C PHE A 78 -1.24 -6.15 8.13
N SER A 79 -0.39 -6.17 9.15
CA SER A 79 -0.79 -6.21 10.54
C SER A 79 -0.06 -5.14 11.35
N ALA A 80 -0.75 -4.53 12.31
CA ALA A 80 -0.13 -3.67 13.32
C ALA A 80 0.71 -4.46 14.33
N TYR A 81 0.48 -5.77 14.42
CA TYR A 81 1.14 -6.69 15.35
C TYR A 81 1.85 -7.80 14.57
N PHE A 82 3.10 -8.09 14.93
CA PHE A 82 3.93 -9.09 14.26
C PHE A 82 3.38 -10.52 14.40
#